data_AF-A0A2V9N269-F1
#
_entry.id   AF-A0A2V9N269-F1
#
_cell.length_a   1.000
_cell.length_b   1.000
_cell.length_c   1.000
_cell.angle_alpha   90.00
_cell.angle_beta   90.00
_cell.angle_gamma   90.00
#
_symmetry.space_group_name_H-M   'P 1'
#
loop_
_entity.id
_entity.type
_entity.pdbx_description
1 polymer ?
#
loop_
_entity_poly.entity_id
_entity_poly.type
_entity_poly.pdbx_seq_one_letter_code
_entity_poly.pdbx_strand_id
1 'polypeptide(L)'
;RVTLVGNVLPIPESEVPEARKLYLQRYANSKYWVDFEDFSFYRMDVVDVYSVGGFGVMGWVCASEYDRSQPDPLADSMAEIIQHMNADHQDAFLLLAREFARIESQEATMTAVDRLGFHVRVKTQDGTRGARIAFLRE
;
A
#
# COMPACT_ATOMS: atom_id res chain seq x y z
N ARG A 1 -2.73 -7.88 2.67
CA ARG A 1 -2.65 -7.88 4.15
C ARG A 1 -1.21 -8.14 4.53
N VAL A 2 -0.70 -7.44 5.55
CA VAL A 2 0.63 -7.69 6.12
C VAL A 2 0.48 -7.86 7.63
N THR A 3 1.17 -8.84 8.20
CA THR A 3 1.28 -9.03 9.65
C THR A 3 2.73 -8.77 10.05
N LEU A 4 2.95 -7.81 10.96
CA LEU A 4 4.24 -7.56 11.58
C LEU A 4 4.31 -8.33 12.90
N VAL A 5 5.40 -9.06 13.12
CA VAL A 5 5.70 -9.76 14.36
C VAL A 5 6.98 -9.15 14.93
N GLY A 6 6.95 -8.73 16.19
CA GLY A 6 8.08 -8.03 16.80
C GLY A 6 7.89 -7.75 18.27
N ASN A 7 8.93 -7.17 18.87
CA ASN A 7 8.92 -6.76 20.26
C ASN A 7 8.52 -5.30 20.35
N VAL A 8 7.62 -4.96 21.27
CA VAL A 8 7.22 -3.58 21.51
C VAL A 8 7.87 -3.11 22.80
N LEU A 9 8.71 -2.09 22.69
CA LEU A 9 9.47 -1.52 23.80
C LEU A 9 9.29 0.00 23.86
N PRO A 10 9.34 0.60 25.06
CA PRO A 10 9.35 2.05 25.18
C PRO A 10 10.60 2.60 24.48
N ILE A 11 10.46 3.72 23.77
CA ILE A 11 11.62 4.35 23.14
C ILE A 11 12.46 5.11 24.19
N PRO A 12 13.80 5.20 24.01
CA PRO A 12 14.63 6.03 24.88
C PRO A 12 14.19 7.50 24.86
N GLU A 13 14.33 8.20 26.00
CA GLU A 13 13.96 9.62 26.09
C GLU A 13 14.65 10.50 25.04
N SER A 14 15.88 10.14 24.66
CA SER A 14 16.64 10.83 23.61
C SER A 14 16.00 10.74 22.21
N GLU A 15 15.17 9.71 21.95
CA GLU A 15 14.50 9.49 20.66
C GLU A 15 13.07 10.05 20.62
N VAL A 16 12.49 10.38 21.78
CA VAL A 16 11.13 10.91 21.90
C VAL A 16 10.87 12.13 21.01
N PRO A 17 11.76 13.13 20.90
CA PRO A 17 11.49 14.30 20.05
C PRO A 17 11.24 13.96 18.58
N GLU A 18 12.02 13.04 18.01
CA GLU A 18 11.86 12.64 16.60
C GLU A 18 10.64 11.73 16.42
N ALA A 19 10.42 10.78 17.33
CA ALA A 19 9.22 9.93 17.30
C ALA A 19 7.94 10.75 17.40
N ARG A 20 7.90 11.76 18.27
CA ARG A 20 6.78 12.70 18.41
C ARG A 20 6.53 13.46 17.12
N LYS A 21 7.59 13.97 16.48
CA LYS A 21 7.49 14.67 15.20
C LYS A 21 6.88 13.78 14.11
N LEU A 22 7.37 12.55 13.95
CA LEU A 22 6.85 11.58 12.98
C LEU A 22 5.39 11.20 13.28
N TYR A 23 5.07 10.94 14.54
CA TYR A 23 3.72 10.59 14.96
C TYR A 23 2.70 11.71 14.66
N LEU A 24 3.05 12.97 14.95
CA LEU A 24 2.17 14.12 14.70
C LEU A 24 2.02 14.47 13.23
N GLN A 25 2.99 14.14 12.37
CA GLN A 25 2.84 14.26 10.91
C GLN A 25 1.67 13.39 10.41
N ARG A 26 1.49 12.21 10.99
CA ARG A 26 0.40 11.30 10.65
C ARG A 26 -0.90 11.59 11.39
N TYR A 27 -0.80 12.00 12.66
CA TYR A 27 -1.91 12.18 13.59
C TYR A 27 -1.90 13.58 14.20
N ALA A 28 -2.15 14.60 13.38
CA ALA A 28 -2.06 16.01 13.79
C ALA A 28 -2.95 16.36 15.01
N ASN A 29 -4.10 15.70 15.16
CA ASN A 29 -5.00 15.92 16.29
C ASN A 29 -4.40 15.44 17.62
N SER A 30 -3.42 14.53 17.62
CA SER A 30 -2.82 14.03 18.86
C SER A 30 -1.98 15.06 19.60
N LYS A 31 -1.67 16.21 18.99
CA LYS A 31 -0.96 17.32 19.66
C LYS A 31 -1.62 17.78 20.97
N TYR A 32 -2.91 17.50 21.17
CA TYR A 32 -3.65 17.89 22.36
C TYR A 32 -3.43 16.96 23.57
N TRP A 33 -2.92 15.74 23.36
CA TRP A 33 -2.77 14.73 24.43
C TRP A 33 -1.44 13.96 24.40
N VAL A 34 -0.64 14.10 23.35
CA VAL A 34 0.62 13.35 23.17
C VAL A 34 1.65 13.59 24.27
N ASP A 35 1.55 14.72 24.98
CA ASP A 35 2.46 15.12 26.06
C ASP A 35 1.86 14.87 27.46
N PHE A 36 0.73 14.18 27.57
CA PHE A 36 0.14 13.81 28.87
C PHE A 36 0.92 12.66 29.52
N GLU A 37 0.98 12.66 30.86
CA GLU A 37 1.75 11.69 31.65
C GLU A 37 1.24 10.24 31.51
N ASP A 38 -0.01 10.03 31.08
CA ASP A 38 -0.60 8.71 30.83
C ASP A 38 -0.32 8.17 29.42
N PHE A 39 0.41 8.92 28.58
CA PHE A 39 0.87 8.49 27.25
C PHE A 39 2.38 8.27 27.22
N SER A 40 2.82 7.31 26.42
CA SER A 40 4.24 7.05 26.17
C SER A 40 4.44 6.51 24.77
N PHE A 41 5.60 6.80 24.19
CA PHE A 41 5.96 6.29 22.87
C PHE A 41 6.60 4.92 22.97
N TYR A 42 6.13 4.02 22.10
CA TYR A 42 6.68 2.68 21.95
C TYR A 42 7.07 2.47 20.50
N ARG A 43 8.14 1.72 20.27
CA ARG A 43 8.53 1.23 18.95
C ARG A 43 8.39 -0.28 18.92
N MET A 44 7.86 -0.79 17.80
CA MET A 44 7.96 -2.20 17.48
C MET A 44 9.27 -2.44 16.72
N ASP A 45 10.15 -3.24 17.29
CA ASP A 45 11.30 -3.79 16.57
C ASP A 45 10.81 -5.05 15.84
N VAL A 46 10.66 -4.94 14.52
CA VAL A 46 10.12 -6.00 13.67
C VAL A 46 11.13 -7.14 13.57
N VAL A 47 10.66 -8.37 13.83
CA VAL A 47 11.47 -9.61 13.78
C VAL A 47 11.09 -10.44 12.56
N ASP A 48 9.81 -10.52 12.23
CA ASP A 48 9.31 -11.23 11.06
C ASP A 48 8.09 -10.53 10.45
N VAL A 49 7.93 -10.67 9.13
CA VAL A 49 6.79 -10.13 8.40
C VAL A 49 6.12 -11.24 7.61
N TYR A 50 4.82 -11.42 7.80
CA TYR A 50 4.02 -12.34 6.99
C TYR A 50 3.12 -11.55 6.05
N SER A 51 3.39 -11.66 4.75
CA SER A 51 2.66 -10.93 3.71
C SER A 51 1.68 -11.86 2.98
N VAL A 52 0.48 -11.35 2.74
CA VAL A 52 -0.56 -11.97 1.91
C VAL A 52 -1.01 -10.92 0.89
N GLY A 53 -0.46 -11.00 -0.32
CA GLY A 53 -0.73 -10.07 -1.43
C GLY A 53 -1.97 -10.41 -2.26
N GLY A 54 -2.60 -11.56 -2.03
CA GLY A 54 -3.77 -12.02 -2.78
C GLY A 54 -3.78 -13.53 -2.92
N PHE A 55 -4.61 -14.04 -3.84
CA PHE A 55 -4.74 -15.48 -4.06
C PHE A 55 -3.41 -16.08 -4.54
N GLY A 56 -2.85 -17.01 -3.76
CA GLY A 56 -1.58 -17.69 -4.09
C GLY A 56 -0.30 -16.85 -3.88
N VAL A 57 -0.41 -15.57 -3.54
CA VAL A 57 0.75 -14.69 -3.30
C VAL A 57 0.89 -14.44 -1.80
N MET A 58 1.67 -15.28 -1.13
CA MET A 58 1.92 -15.18 0.30
C MET A 58 3.33 -15.66 0.65
N GLY A 59 3.90 -15.13 1.71
CA GLY A 59 5.24 -15.52 2.15
C GLY A 59 5.73 -14.77 3.38
N TRP A 60 6.75 -15.36 3.99
CA TRP A 60 7.55 -14.70 5.01
C TRP A 60 8.57 -13.76 4.35
N VAL A 61 8.75 -12.59 4.95
CA VAL A 61 9.80 -11.62 4.63
C VAL A 61 10.57 -11.40 5.92
N CYS A 62 11.89 -11.56 5.88
CA CYS A 62 12.70 -11.40 7.10
C CYS A 62 12.87 -9.92 7.45
N ALA A 63 13.14 -9.63 8.73
CA ALA A 63 13.25 -8.24 9.22
C ALA A 63 14.23 -7.38 8.43
N SER A 64 15.39 -7.91 8.03
CA SER A 64 16.40 -7.13 7.29
C SER A 64 15.95 -6.79 5.87
N GLU A 65 15.13 -7.64 5.25
CA GLU A 65 14.52 -7.35 3.95
C GLU A 65 13.42 -6.31 4.04
N TYR A 66 12.63 -6.36 5.11
CA TYR A 66 11.64 -5.33 5.41
C TYR A 66 12.30 -3.97 5.69
N ASP A 67 13.33 -3.94 6.54
CA ASP A 67 14.02 -2.72 6.95
C ASP A 67 14.72 -2.00 5.80
N ARG A 68 15.35 -2.75 4.88
CA ARG A 68 15.99 -2.17 3.68
C ARG A 68 14.99 -1.76 2.58
N SER A 69 13.73 -2.15 2.71
CA SER A 69 12.70 -1.85 1.72
C SER A 69 12.18 -0.42 1.88
N GLN A 70 11.54 0.10 0.85
CA GLN A 70 10.91 1.42 0.89
C GLN A 70 9.46 1.30 0.47
N PRO A 71 8.53 2.05 1.10
CA PRO A 71 7.18 2.20 0.60
C PRO A 71 7.18 2.62 -0.87
N ASP A 72 6.16 2.20 -1.61
CA ASP A 72 6.00 2.69 -2.98
C ASP A 72 5.76 4.21 -2.98
N PRO A 73 6.42 5.00 -3.86
CA PRO A 73 6.27 6.45 -3.88
C PRO A 73 4.84 6.91 -4.19
N LEU A 74 4.00 6.04 -4.78
CA LEU A 74 2.59 6.35 -5.04
C LEU A 74 1.68 6.01 -3.86
N ALA A 75 2.19 5.42 -2.76
CA ALA A 75 1.35 4.87 -1.69
C ALA A 75 0.37 5.90 -1.10
N ASP A 76 0.82 7.12 -0.86
CA ASP A 76 0.00 8.19 -0.25
C ASP A 76 -1.06 8.74 -1.21
N SER A 77 -0.78 8.76 -2.52
CA SER A 77 -1.70 9.27 -3.55
C SER A 77 -2.51 8.17 -4.25
N MET A 78 -2.25 6.90 -3.93
CA MET A 78 -2.84 5.73 -4.62
C MET A 78 -4.37 5.79 -4.66
N ALA A 79 -5.01 6.14 -3.55
CA ALA A 79 -6.47 6.18 -3.47
C ALA A 79 -7.07 7.25 -4.40
N GLU A 80 -6.45 8.43 -4.46
CA GLU A 80 -6.89 9.54 -5.32
C GLU A 80 -6.69 9.21 -6.80
N ILE A 81 -5.54 8.61 -7.14
CA ILE A 81 -5.26 8.15 -8.50
C ILE A 81 -6.31 7.12 -8.94
N ILE A 82 -6.58 6.10 -8.12
CA ILE A 82 -7.57 5.07 -8.44
C ILE A 82 -8.96 5.69 -8.62
N GLN A 83 -9.35 6.61 -7.74
CA GLN A 83 -10.66 7.26 -7.81
C GLN A 83 -10.82 8.07 -9.09
N HIS A 84 -9.88 8.97 -9.39
CA HIS A 84 -9.92 9.81 -10.58
C HIS A 84 -9.90 8.96 -11.86
N MET A 85 -8.96 8.01 -11.95
CA MET A 85 -8.83 7.19 -13.15
C MET A 85 -10.08 6.34 -13.41
N ASN A 86 -10.72 5.81 -12.37
CA ASN A 86 -11.95 5.05 -12.54
C ASN A 86 -13.16 5.92 -12.88
N ALA A 87 -13.18 7.19 -12.46
CA ALA A 87 -14.27 8.11 -12.77
C ALA A 87 -14.23 8.57 -14.24
N ASP A 88 -13.03 8.85 -14.76
CA ASP A 88 -12.87 9.62 -15.99
C ASP A 88 -12.28 8.81 -17.17
N HIS A 89 -11.73 7.62 -16.93
CA HIS A 89 -10.91 6.88 -17.91
C HIS A 89 -11.26 5.40 -18.07
N GLN A 90 -12.54 5.05 -17.93
CA GLN A 90 -13.00 3.66 -18.07
C GLN A 90 -12.72 3.08 -19.48
N ASP A 91 -12.89 3.89 -20.52
CA ASP A 91 -12.62 3.52 -21.92
C ASP A 91 -11.13 3.20 -22.17
N ALA A 92 -10.23 3.99 -21.58
CA ALA A 92 -8.80 3.75 -21.64
C ALA A 92 -8.42 2.40 -21.01
N PHE A 93 -9.05 2.02 -19.89
CA PHE A 93 -8.80 0.72 -19.27
C PHE A 93 -9.28 -0.46 -20.11
N LEU A 94 -10.40 -0.34 -20.82
CA LEU A 94 -10.84 -1.37 -21.77
C LEU A 94 -9.82 -1.58 -22.88
N LEU A 95 -9.30 -0.48 -23.44
CA LEU A 95 -8.28 -0.54 -24.48
C LEU A 95 -6.98 -1.17 -23.95
N LEU A 96 -6.51 -0.74 -22.78
CA LEU A 96 -5.27 -1.25 -22.19
C LEU A 96 -5.39 -2.73 -21.79
N ALA A 97 -6.53 -3.16 -21.26
CA ALA A 97 -6.79 -4.57 -20.96
C ALA A 97 -6.78 -5.43 -22.24
N ARG A 98 -7.37 -4.94 -23.33
CA ARG A 98 -7.35 -5.61 -24.63
C ARG A 98 -5.93 -5.73 -25.18
N GLU A 99 -5.17 -4.65 -25.18
CA GLU A 99 -3.85 -4.63 -25.82
C GLU A 99 -2.77 -5.33 -24.99
N PHE A 100 -2.73 -5.10 -23.68
CA PHE A 100 -1.65 -5.59 -22.84
C PHE A 100 -1.99 -6.88 -22.08
N ALA A 101 -3.26 -7.10 -21.76
CA ALA A 101 -3.69 -8.33 -21.09
C ALA A 101 -4.36 -9.35 -22.03
N ARG A 102 -4.63 -8.97 -23.28
CA ARG A 102 -5.34 -9.81 -24.29
C ARG A 102 -6.70 -10.30 -23.78
N ILE A 103 -7.40 -9.43 -23.04
CA ILE A 103 -8.73 -9.71 -22.51
C ILE A 103 -9.73 -8.73 -23.11
N GLU A 104 -10.73 -9.26 -23.83
CA GLU A 104 -11.91 -8.49 -24.23
C GLU A 104 -12.84 -8.34 -23.03
N SER A 105 -13.21 -7.11 -22.69
CA SER A 105 -14.03 -6.80 -21.52
C SER A 105 -15.07 -5.73 -21.83
N GLN A 106 -16.18 -5.77 -21.10
CA GLN A 106 -17.24 -4.75 -21.17
C GLN A 106 -17.02 -3.63 -20.15
N GLU A 107 -16.39 -3.97 -19.03
CA GLU A 107 -16.06 -3.04 -17.95
C GLU A 107 -14.64 -3.33 -17.46
N ALA A 108 -13.89 -2.29 -17.12
CA ALA A 108 -12.59 -2.37 -16.49
C ALA A 108 -12.48 -1.34 -15.36
N THR A 109 -11.91 -1.74 -14.23
CA THR A 109 -11.75 -0.90 -13.05
C THR A 109 -10.35 -1.12 -12.47
N MET A 110 -9.59 -0.05 -12.29
CA MET A 110 -8.32 -0.08 -11.58
C MET A 110 -8.57 -0.40 -10.10
N THR A 111 -7.82 -1.36 -9.56
CA THR A 111 -7.95 -1.79 -8.14
C THR A 111 -6.71 -1.48 -7.30
N ALA A 112 -5.57 -1.25 -7.94
CA ALA A 112 -4.31 -0.88 -7.29
C ALA A 112 -3.39 -0.23 -8.32
N VAL A 113 -2.52 0.67 -7.89
CA VAL A 113 -1.44 1.25 -8.69
C VAL A 113 -0.19 1.37 -7.82
N ASP A 114 0.96 1.12 -8.41
CA ASP A 114 2.29 1.31 -7.81
C ASP A 114 3.23 1.81 -8.90
N ARG A 115 4.49 2.13 -8.54
CA ARG A 115 5.46 2.71 -9.46
C ARG A 115 5.70 1.89 -10.75
N LEU A 116 5.39 0.60 -10.75
CA LEU A 116 5.64 -0.32 -11.87
C LEU A 116 4.42 -0.52 -12.76
N GLY A 117 3.25 0.02 -12.41
CA GLY A 117 2.02 -0.16 -13.15
C GLY A 117 0.80 -0.30 -12.27
N PHE A 118 -0.23 -0.98 -12.76
CA PHE A 118 -1.51 -1.05 -12.06
C PHE A 118 -2.23 -2.39 -12.28
N HIS A 119 -3.08 -2.74 -11.32
CA HIS A 119 -4.00 -3.86 -11.42
C HIS A 119 -5.35 -3.38 -11.91
N VAL A 120 -5.92 -4.13 -12.84
CA VAL A 120 -7.30 -3.94 -13.31
C VAL A 120 -8.14 -5.17 -13.02
N ARG A 121 -9.39 -4.93 -12.64
CA ARG A 121 -10.46 -5.91 -12.62
C ARG A 121 -11.31 -5.69 -13.86
N VAL A 122 -11.48 -6.73 -14.65
CA VAL A 122 -12.20 -6.70 -15.92
C VAL A 122 -13.39 -7.64 -15.88
N LYS A 123 -14.50 -7.20 -16.44
CA LYS A 123 -15.72 -8.02 -16.58
C LYS A 123 -15.80 -8.53 -18.01
N THR A 124 -15.69 -9.84 -18.14
CA THR A 124 -15.77 -10.57 -19.41
C THR A 124 -17.10 -11.33 -19.49
N GLN A 125 -17.41 -11.92 -20.65
CA GLN A 125 -18.60 -12.76 -20.79
C GLN A 125 -18.58 -13.98 -19.85
N ASP A 126 -17.38 -14.52 -19.59
CA ASP A 126 -17.17 -15.71 -18.75
C ASP A 126 -17.01 -15.38 -17.26
N GLY A 127 -17.15 -14.12 -16.88
CA GLY A 127 -17.04 -13.64 -15.50
C GLY A 127 -15.95 -12.60 -15.27
N THR A 128 -15.63 -12.38 -14.00
CA THR A 128 -14.67 -11.36 -13.58
C THR A 128 -13.25 -11.92 -13.56
N ARG A 129 -12.31 -11.18 -14.15
CA ARG A 129 -10.88 -11.52 -14.16
C ARG A 129 -10.04 -10.35 -13.64
N GLY A 130 -8.84 -10.65 -13.15
CA GLY A 130 -7.83 -9.65 -12.81
C GLY A 130 -6.67 -9.68 -13.80
N ALA A 131 -6.10 -8.53 -14.11
CA ALA A 131 -4.88 -8.42 -14.89
C ALA A 131 -3.94 -7.36 -14.29
N ARG A 132 -2.64 -7.52 -14.53
CA ARG A 132 -1.61 -6.55 -14.21
C ARG A 132 -1.13 -5.91 -15.50
N ILE A 133 -1.12 -4.59 -15.58
CA ILE A 133 -0.60 -3.82 -16.71
C ILE A 133 0.61 -3.04 -16.21
N ALA A 134 1.77 -3.29 -16.83
CA ALA A 134 3.02 -2.64 -16.46
C ALA A 134 3.15 -1.27 -17.14
N PHE A 135 3.77 -0.31 -16.45
CA PHE A 135 4.30 0.88 -17.12
C PHE A 135 5.53 0.51 -17.96
N LEU A 136 5.85 1.34 -18.95
CA LEU A 136 7.01 1.11 -19.83
C LEU A 136 8.35 1.24 -19.10
N ARG A 137 8.36 1.95 -17.97
CA ARG A 137 9.50 2.22 -17.09
C ARG A 137 8.99 2.61 -15.70
N GLU A 138 9.88 2.52 -14.72
CA GLU A 138 9.78 3.27 -13.46
C GLU A 138 10.08 4.76 -13.71
#